data_AF-A0A246JZH7-F1
#
_entry.id   AF-A0A246JZH7-F1
#
_cell.length_a   1.000
_cell.length_b   1.000
_cell.length_c   1.000
_cell.angle_alpha   90.00
_cell.angle_beta   90.00
_cell.angle_gamma   90.00
#
_symmetry.space_group_name_H-M   'P 1'
#
loop_
_entity.id
_entity.type
_entity.pdbx_description
1 polymer ?
#
loop_
_entity_poly.entity_id
_entity_poly.type
_entity_poly.pdbx_seq_one_letter_code
_entity_poly.pdbx_strand_id
1 'polypeptide(L)'
;MAASFSMDERREHFAYCVQLFGGTTAFSRRLGIDERAIRRFINGERPLGAGLLEDTAKALRLLIAEATTAEGQIAATLSFLKTDPS
;
A
#
# COMPACT_ATOMS: atom_id res chain seq x y z
N MET A 1 -23.19 0.38 3.58
CA MET A 1 -23.45 -1.05 3.32
C MET A 1 -22.24 -1.58 2.55
N ALA A 2 -21.29 -2.22 3.23
CA ALA A 2 -20.10 -2.74 2.55
C ALA A 2 -20.51 -4.01 1.80
N ALA A 3 -20.39 -4.00 0.48
CA ALA A 3 -20.57 -5.21 -0.32
C ALA A 3 -19.60 -6.27 0.22
N SER A 4 -20.13 -7.47 0.52
CA SER A 4 -19.29 -8.60 0.88
C SER A 4 -18.52 -9.00 -0.37
N PHE A 5 -17.25 -8.59 -0.46
CA PHE A 5 -16.40 -8.98 -1.58
C PHE A 5 -16.28 -10.50 -1.64
N SER A 6 -16.43 -11.04 -2.86
CA SER A 6 -16.11 -12.43 -3.18
C SER A 6 -14.64 -12.73 -2.86
N MET A 7 -14.29 -14.01 -2.75
CA MET A 7 -12.91 -14.40 -2.48
C MET A 7 -11.94 -13.96 -3.59
N ASP A 8 -12.40 -13.91 -4.84
CA ASP A 8 -11.58 -13.48 -5.97
C ASP A 8 -11.42 -11.95 -6.01
N GLU A 9 -12.49 -11.19 -5.73
CA GLU A 9 -12.39 -9.73 -5.58
C GLU A 9 -11.42 -9.33 -4.46
N ARG A 10 -11.43 -10.06 -3.33
CA ARG A 10 -10.46 -9.82 -2.25
C ARG A 10 -9.02 -10.06 -2.69
N ARG A 11 -8.79 -11.08 -3.53
CA ARG A 11 -7.46 -11.38 -4.07
C ARG A 11 -7.00 -10.31 -5.04
N GLU A 12 -7.87 -9.86 -5.94
CA GLU A 12 -7.57 -8.77 -6.87
C GLU A 12 -7.25 -7.48 -6.12
N HIS A 13 -8.06 -7.11 -5.13
CA HIS A 13 -7.79 -5.95 -4.29
C HIS A 13 -6.47 -6.09 -3.52
N PHE A 14 -6.17 -7.27 -2.97
CA PHE A 14 -4.91 -7.52 -2.29
C PHE A 14 -3.71 -7.41 -3.26
N ALA A 15 -3.80 -8.02 -4.45
CA ALA A 15 -2.77 -7.94 -5.47
C ALA A 15 -2.53 -6.49 -5.92
N TYR A 16 -3.61 -5.71 -6.08
CA TYR A 16 -3.53 -4.29 -6.38
C TYR A 16 -2.82 -3.50 -5.26
N CYS A 17 -3.15 -3.77 -3.99
CA CYS A 17 -2.46 -3.16 -2.86
C CYS A 17 -0.96 -3.47 -2.90
N VAL A 18 -0.58 -4.73 -3.15
CA VAL A 18 0.84 -5.13 -3.27
C VAL A 18 1.54 -4.30 -4.35
N GLN A 19 0.89 -4.02 -5.49
CA GLN A 19 1.46 -3.14 -6.53
C GLN A 19 1.58 -1.68 -6.08
N LEU A 20 0.61 -1.14 -5.34
CA LEU A 20 0.69 0.22 -4.79
C LEU A 20 1.90 0.42 -3.87
N PHE A 21 2.31 -0.63 -3.14
CA PHE A 21 3.53 -0.59 -2.32
C PHE A 21 4.83 -0.72 -3.14
N GLY A 22 4.77 -0.89 -4.46
CA GLY A 22 5.93 -1.12 -5.32
C GLY A 22 6.24 -2.60 -5.58
N GLY A 23 5.24 -3.48 -5.40
CA GLY A 23 5.33 -4.90 -5.67
C GLY A 23 5.68 -5.76 -4.45
N THR A 24 5.83 -7.07 -4.69
CA THR A 24 5.92 -8.11 -3.64
C THR A 24 7.08 -7.89 -2.67
N THR A 25 8.25 -7.49 -3.13
CA THR A 25 9.43 -7.27 -2.28
C THR A 25 9.25 -6.08 -1.34
N ALA A 26 8.71 -4.97 -1.83
CA ALA A 26 8.46 -3.79 -1.01
C ALA A 26 7.35 -4.05 0.02
N PHE A 27 6.28 -4.74 -0.40
CA PHE A 27 5.19 -5.17 0.48
C PHE A 27 5.68 -6.10 1.59
N SER A 28 6.51 -7.10 1.24
CA SER A 28 7.13 -8.05 2.17
C SER A 28 7.87 -7.35 3.30
N ARG A 29 8.74 -6.39 2.97
CA ARG A 29 9.51 -5.62 3.97
C ARG A 29 8.61 -4.80 4.90
N ARG A 30 7.49 -4.29 4.39
CA ARG A 30 6.63 -3.38 5.14
C ARG A 30 5.68 -4.10 6.10
N LEU A 31 5.16 -5.26 5.71
CA LEU A 31 4.28 -6.07 6.56
C LEU A 31 5.03 -7.19 7.31
N GLY A 32 6.32 -7.43 7.01
CA GLY A 32 7.09 -8.53 7.57
C GLY A 32 6.61 -9.91 7.12
N ILE A 33 6.00 -9.99 5.93
CA ILE A 33 5.42 -11.22 5.38
C ILE A 33 6.34 -11.76 4.30
N ASP A 34 6.66 -13.05 4.40
CA ASP A 34 7.48 -13.73 3.39
C ASP A 34 6.91 -13.56 1.96
N GLU A 35 7.79 -13.30 0.99
CA GLU A 35 7.39 -13.05 -0.39
C GLU A 35 6.67 -14.25 -1.03
N ARG A 36 7.08 -15.48 -0.68
CA ARG A 36 6.40 -16.67 -1.16
C ARG A 36 5.00 -16.74 -0.57
N ALA A 37 4.81 -16.38 0.70
CA ALA A 37 3.48 -16.29 1.29
C ALA A 37 2.59 -15.27 0.55
N ILE A 38 3.13 -14.09 0.21
CA ILE A 38 2.42 -13.07 -0.59
C ILE A 38 1.99 -13.64 -1.95
N ARG A 39 2.91 -14.29 -2.68
CA ARG A 39 2.60 -14.92 -3.97
C ARG A 39 1.50 -15.98 -3.84
N ARG A 40 1.53 -16.80 -2.78
CA ARG A 40 0.49 -17.81 -2.50
C ARG A 40 -0.90 -17.20 -2.25
N PHE A 41 -0.96 -16.03 -1.62
CA PHE A 41 -2.24 -15.32 -1.44
C PHE A 41 -2.77 -14.76 -2.76
N ILE A 42 -1.90 -14.13 -3.56
CA ILE A 42 -2.26 -13.57 -4.87
C ILE A 42 -2.74 -14.66 -5.84
N ASN A 43 -2.01 -15.78 -5.91
CA ASN A 43 -2.37 -16.91 -6.78
C ASN A 43 -3.56 -17.73 -6.26
N GLY A 44 -4.06 -17.43 -5.07
CA GLY A 44 -5.17 -18.16 -4.46
C GLY A 44 -4.83 -19.52 -3.85
N GLU A 45 -3.56 -19.90 -3.80
CA GLU A 45 -3.05 -21.11 -3.12
C GLU A 45 -3.26 -21.05 -1.60
N ARG A 46 -3.45 -19.86 -1.03
CA ARG A 46 -3.82 -19.63 0.37
C ARG A 46 -4.97 -18.62 0.45
N PRO A 47 -6.01 -18.85 1.29
CA PRO A 47 -7.08 -17.87 1.47
C PRO A 47 -6.58 -16.63 2.20
N LEU A 48 -7.13 -15.47 1.84
CA LEU A 48 -6.90 -14.20 2.52
C LEU A 48 -7.77 -14.11 3.78
N GLY A 49 -7.12 -14.04 4.94
CA GLY A 49 -7.81 -13.78 6.21
C GLY A 49 -8.15 -12.29 6.39
N ALA A 50 -9.18 -11.99 7.18
CA ALA A 50 -9.58 -10.62 7.48
C ALA A 50 -8.44 -9.80 8.12
N GLY A 51 -7.69 -10.39 9.06
CA GLY A 51 -6.57 -9.72 9.71
C GLY A 51 -5.47 -9.25 8.75
N LEU A 52 -5.17 -10.03 7.71
CA LEU A 52 -4.21 -9.62 6.68
C LEU A 52 -4.71 -8.41 5.89
N LEU A 53 -6.00 -8.35 5.57
CA LEU A 53 -6.59 -7.21 4.88
C LEU A 53 -6.63 -5.97 5.79
N GLU A 54 -6.91 -6.13 7.09
CA GLU A 54 -6.85 -5.06 8.07
C GLU A 54 -5.44 -4.49 8.22
N ASP A 55 -4.42 -5.34 8.30
CA ASP A 55 -3.02 -4.91 8.39
C ASP A 55 -2.55 -4.25 7.09
N THR A 56 -3.00 -4.75 5.94
CA THR A 56 -2.80 -4.11 4.64
C THR A 56 -3.42 -2.70 4.62
N ALA A 57 -4.65 -2.55 5.12
CA ALA A 57 -5.31 -1.24 5.21
C ALA A 57 -4.58 -0.27 6.15
N LYS A 58 -4.05 -0.75 7.28
CA LYS A 58 -3.21 0.07 8.19
C LYS A 58 -1.93 0.53 7.49
N ALA A 59 -1.24 -0.38 6.79
CA ALA A 59 -0.03 -0.06 6.06
C ALA A 59 -0.29 0.99 4.95
N LEU A 60 -1.46 0.93 4.30
CA LEU A 60 -1.83 1.91 3.27
C LEU A 60 -2.04 3.31 3.86
N ARG A 61 -2.66 3.40 5.04
CA ARG A 61 -2.80 4.69 5.75
C ARG A 61 -1.45 5.29 6.11
N LEU A 62 -0.48 4.46 6.51
CA LEU A 62 0.88 4.91 6.76
C LEU A 62 1.57 5.38 5.48
N LEU A 63 1.40 4.66 4.37
CA LEU A 63 1.91 5.08 3.05
C LEU A 63 1.32 6.43 2.63
N ILE A 64 0.03 6.66 2.84
CA ILE A 64 -0.63 7.94 2.56
C ILE A 64 0.01 9.04 3.40
N ALA A 65 0.19 8.83 4.71
CA ALA A 65 0.80 9.83 5.60
C ALA A 65 2.24 10.19 5.18
N GLU A 66 3.05 9.18 4.84
CA GLU A 66 4.41 9.37 4.32
C GLU A 66 4.41 10.13 2.99
N ALA A 67 3.53 9.75 2.06
CA ALA A 67 3.41 10.40 0.75
C ALA A 67 2.95 11.87 0.88
N THR A 68 1.97 12.15 1.73
CA THR A 68 1.52 13.53 2.02
C THR A 68 2.63 14.36 2.66
N THR A 69 3.42 13.77 3.56
CA THR A 69 4.56 14.46 4.17
C THR A 69 5.61 14.82 3.12
N ALA A 70 5.96 13.88 2.24
CA ALA A 70 6.93 14.10 1.17
C ALA A 70 6.42 15.16 0.17
N GLU A 71 5.14 15.10 -0.20
CA GLU A 71 4.51 16.11 -1.06
C GLU A 71 4.60 17.51 -0.45
N GLY A 72 4.25 17.67 0.83
CA GLY A 72 4.35 18.94 1.53
C GLY A 72 5.77 19.50 1.59
N GLN A 73 6.79 18.66 1.76
CA GLN A 73 8.20 19.08 1.75
C GLN A 73 8.64 19.58 0.36
N ILE A 74 8.20 18.91 -0.70
CA ILE A 74 8.45 19.34 -2.09
C ILE A 74 7.75 20.68 -2.35
N ALA A 75 6.47 20.80 -1.99
CA ALA A 75 5.68 22.03 -2.17
C ALA A 75 6.27 23.23 -1.41
N ALA A 76 6.75 23.01 -0.18
CA ALA A 76 7.43 24.03 0.62
C ALA A 76 8.73 24.52 -0.06
N THR A 77 9.55 23.58 -0.56
CA THR A 77 10.79 23.88 -1.29
C THR A 77 10.50 24.71 -2.55
N LEU A 78 9.51 24.31 -3.34
CA LEU A 78 9.14 25.02 -4.57
C LEU A 78 8.58 26.42 -4.28
N SER A 79 7.83 26.58 -3.20
CA SER A 79 7.31 27.89 -2.77
C SER A 79 8.45 28.82 -2.37
N PHE A 80 9.45 28.32 -1.63
CA PHE A 80 10.62 29.11 -1.25
C PHE A 80 11.41 29.63 -2.45
N LEU A 81 11.71 28.75 -3.43
CA LEU A 81 12.40 29.12 -4.67
C LEU A 81 11.66 30.18 -5.49
N LYS A 82 10.33 30.16 -5.50
CA LYS A 82 9.51 31.14 -6.22
C LYS A 82 9.52 32.52 -5.57
N THR A 83 9.83 32.61 -4.28
CA THR A 83 9.75 33.85 -3.50
C THR A 83 11.11 34.56 -3.38
N ASP A 84 12.18 33.99 -3.94
CA ASP A 84 13.52 34.59 -3.98
C ASP A 84 13.65 35.45 -5.26
N PRO A 85 13.57 36.79 -5.18
CA PRO A 85 13.71 37.65 -6.34
C PRO A 85 15.21 37.89 -6.59
N SER A 86 15.73 37.35 -7.69
CA SER A 86 16.98 37.87 -8.30
C SER A 86 16.74 39.23 -8.93
#